data_AF-A0A1B7NKV7-F1
#
_entry.id   AF-A0A1B7NKV7-F1
#
_cell.length_a   1.000
_cell.length_b   1.000
_cell.length_c   1.000
_cell.angle_alpha   90.00
_cell.angle_beta   90.00
_cell.angle_gamma   90.00
#
_symmetry.space_group_name_H-M   'P 1'
#
loop_
_entity.id
_entity.type
_entity.pdbx_description
1 polymer ?
#
loop_
_entity_poly.entity_id
_entity_poly.type
_entity_poly.pdbx_seq_one_letter_code
_entity_poly.pdbx_strand_id
1 'polypeptide(L)'
;MLPPLPSLADYGISPVTGFLPEQPPLQKLPDLYYAKWESIVANLQALLLSHRLRPSIDKMPILTTERLKTEPEWRRAYVLLAFMLHAYIWGGDAPAEIIPKSISIPLLQIAAHHELPPVATYSSLCL
;
A
#
# COMPACT_ATOMS: atom_id res chain seq x y z
N MET A 1 -32.29 -19.75 23.82
CA MET A 1 -32.32 -19.46 22.38
C MET A 1 -30.90 -19.31 21.91
N LEU A 2 -30.52 -19.92 20.78
CA LEU A 2 -29.20 -19.71 20.18
C LEU A 2 -29.17 -18.33 19.50
N PRO A 3 -28.03 -17.61 19.54
CA PRO A 3 -27.89 -16.36 18.81
C PRO A 3 -28.01 -16.58 17.30
N PRO A 4 -28.44 -15.55 16.53
CA PRO A 4 -28.46 -15.64 15.07
C PRO A 4 -27.02 -15.81 14.52
N LEU A 5 -26.91 -16.50 13.38
CA LEU A 5 -25.63 -16.63 12.69
C LEU A 5 -25.17 -15.24 12.20
N PRO A 6 -23.90 -14.86 12.40
CA PRO A 6 -23.37 -13.57 11.93
C PRO A 6 -23.39 -13.45 10.40
N SER A 7 -23.55 -12.23 9.89
CA SER A 7 -23.40 -11.94 8.46
C SER A 7 -21.92 -11.84 8.09
N LEU A 8 -21.50 -12.54 7.04
CA LEU A 8 -20.11 -12.49 6.56
C LEU A 8 -19.66 -11.07 6.15
N ALA A 9 -20.61 -10.27 5.64
CA ALA A 9 -20.34 -8.90 5.19
C ALA A 9 -19.87 -7.99 6.33
N ASP A 10 -20.34 -8.23 7.56
CA ASP A 10 -19.95 -7.46 8.75
C ASP A 10 -18.47 -7.66 9.11
N TYR A 11 -17.86 -8.74 8.61
CA TYR A 11 -16.44 -9.07 8.79
C TYR A 11 -15.62 -8.83 7.52
N GLY A 12 -16.20 -8.21 6.49
CA GLY A 12 -15.53 -8.00 5.20
C GLY A 12 -15.22 -9.29 4.45
N ILE A 13 -15.98 -10.38 4.69
CA ILE A 13 -15.78 -11.68 4.07
C ILE A 13 -16.82 -11.86 2.94
N SER A 14 -16.34 -12.12 1.73
CA SER A 14 -17.19 -12.54 0.62
C SER A 14 -17.60 -14.01 0.77
N PRO A 15 -18.87 -14.35 0.49
CA PRO A 15 -19.31 -15.74 0.39
C PRO A 15 -18.72 -16.48 -0.82
N VAL A 16 -18.17 -15.78 -1.82
CA VAL A 16 -17.62 -16.36 -3.06
C VAL A 16 -16.10 -16.43 -3.01
N THR A 17 -15.45 -15.35 -2.58
CA THR A 17 -13.99 -15.18 -2.64
C THR A 17 -13.31 -15.14 -1.26
N GLY A 18 -14.06 -15.35 -0.17
CA GLY A 18 -13.53 -15.33 1.18
C GLY A 18 -13.01 -13.94 1.55
N PHE A 19 -11.75 -13.83 1.97
CA PHE A 19 -11.14 -12.54 2.35
C PHE A 19 -10.75 -11.67 1.15
N LEU A 20 -10.80 -12.21 -0.07
CA LEU A 20 -10.57 -11.42 -1.28
C LEU A 20 -11.84 -10.63 -1.64
N PRO A 21 -11.71 -9.40 -2.15
CA PRO A 21 -12.85 -8.66 -2.68
C PRO A 21 -13.44 -9.37 -3.90
N GLU A 22 -14.76 -9.30 -4.06
CA GLU A 22 -15.43 -9.84 -5.24
C GLU A 22 -15.11 -9.05 -6.51
N GLN A 23 -14.85 -7.75 -6.35
CA GLN A 23 -14.38 -6.89 -7.42
C GLN A 23 -12.85 -6.92 -7.47
N PRO A 24 -12.24 -7.02 -8.67
CA PRO A 24 -10.80 -6.97 -8.80
C PRO A 24 -10.19 -5.71 -8.16
N PRO A 25 -9.05 -5.82 -7.47
CA PRO A 25 -8.35 -4.67 -6.91
C PRO A 25 -8.03 -3.62 -7.98
N LEU A 26 -8.05 -2.35 -7.56
CA LEU A 26 -7.71 -1.24 -8.42
C LEU A 26 -6.27 -1.38 -8.95
N GLN A 27 -6.12 -1.41 -10.28
CA GLN A 27 -4.80 -1.59 -10.91
C GLN A 27 -3.94 -0.32 -10.88
N LYS A 28 -4.56 0.86 -10.77
CA LYS A 28 -3.87 2.15 -10.75
C LYS A 28 -4.74 3.22 -10.08
N LEU A 29 -4.13 4.08 -9.27
CA LEU A 29 -4.78 5.28 -8.73
C LEU A 29 -5.21 6.20 -9.90
N PRO A 30 -6.50 6.62 -9.96
CA PRO A 30 -7.01 7.42 -11.07
C PRO A 30 -6.50 8.86 -11.02
N ASP A 31 -6.21 9.38 -9.84
CA ASP A 31 -5.71 10.74 -9.66
C ASP A 31 -4.21 10.81 -9.98
N LEU A 32 -3.86 11.60 -11.01
CA LEU A 32 -2.48 11.82 -11.46
C LEU A 32 -1.58 12.45 -10.38
N TYR A 33 -2.16 13.02 -9.33
CA TYR A 33 -1.42 13.45 -8.14
C TYR A 33 -0.53 12.33 -7.57
N TYR A 34 -1.00 11.08 -7.61
CA TYR A 34 -0.28 9.91 -7.11
C TYR A 34 0.60 9.21 -8.15
N ALA A 35 0.79 9.82 -9.34
CA ALA A 35 1.54 9.20 -10.42
C ALA A 35 2.99 8.82 -10.05
N LYS A 36 3.60 9.51 -9.08
CA LYS A 36 4.94 9.17 -8.59
C LYS A 36 4.98 7.84 -7.83
N TRP A 37 3.99 7.54 -6.99
CA TRP A 37 3.88 6.24 -6.32
C TRP A 37 3.74 5.12 -7.35
N GLU A 38 2.81 5.29 -8.30
CA GLU A 38 2.57 4.33 -9.38
C GLU A 38 3.83 4.11 -10.23
N SER A 39 4.53 5.18 -10.60
CA SER A 39 5.73 5.11 -11.43
C SER A 39 6.88 4.38 -10.72
N ILE A 40 7.08 4.57 -9.42
CA ILE A 40 8.13 3.87 -8.67
C ILE A 40 7.84 2.38 -8.63
N VAL A 41 6.61 1.99 -8.24
CA VAL A 41 6.25 0.58 -8.10
C VAL A 41 6.23 -0.14 -9.46
N ALA A 42 5.73 0.52 -10.51
CA ALA A 42 5.76 -0.04 -11.87
C ALA A 42 7.18 -0.29 -12.40
N ASN A 43 8.19 0.44 -11.89
CA ASN A 43 9.60 0.30 -12.28
C ASN A 43 10.46 -0.29 -11.16
N LEU A 44 9.86 -0.91 -10.13
CA LEU A 44 10.54 -1.27 -8.90
C LEU A 44 11.76 -2.15 -9.13
N GLN A 45 11.61 -3.20 -9.95
CA GLN A 45 12.70 -4.12 -10.30
C GLN A 45 13.86 -3.40 -10.97
N ALA A 46 13.60 -2.57 -11.98
CA ALA A 46 14.64 -1.81 -12.68
C ALA A 46 15.35 -0.82 -11.74
N LEU A 47 14.61 -0.17 -10.84
CA LEU A 47 15.17 0.75 -9.86
C LEU A 47 16.03 0.04 -8.81
N LEU A 48 15.66 -1.17 -8.39
CA LEU A 48 16.45 -2.02 -7.51
C LEU A 48 17.74 -2.46 -8.19
N LEU A 49 17.66 -3.06 -9.38
CA LEU A 49 18.82 -3.56 -10.13
C LEU A 49 19.81 -2.46 -10.52
N SER A 50 19.34 -1.22 -10.71
CA SER A 50 20.19 -0.07 -11.02
C SER A 50 20.66 0.71 -9.79
N HIS A 51 20.32 0.26 -8.57
CA HIS A 51 20.58 0.97 -7.31
C HIS A 51 20.02 2.42 -7.27
N ARG A 52 18.95 2.68 -8.04
CA ARG A 52 18.30 4.00 -8.15
C ARG A 52 17.05 4.14 -7.31
N LEU A 53 16.59 3.07 -6.66
CA LEU A 53 15.36 3.10 -5.86
C LEU A 53 15.43 4.12 -4.72
N ARG A 54 16.39 4.01 -3.80
CA ARG A 54 16.53 4.94 -2.66
C ARG A 54 16.68 6.40 -3.13
N PRO A 55 17.60 6.75 -4.05
CA PRO A 55 17.69 8.12 -4.56
C PRO A 55 16.40 8.65 -5.21
N SER A 56 15.58 7.78 -5.80
CA SER A 56 14.30 8.17 -6.41
C SER A 56 13.24 8.46 -5.35
N ILE A 57 13.17 7.64 -4.30
CA ILE A 57 12.25 7.83 -3.18
C ILE A 57 12.64 9.02 -2.31
N ASP A 58 13.94 9.24 -2.08
CA ASP A 58 14.44 10.35 -1.26
C ASP A 58 14.12 11.72 -1.90
N LYS A 59 14.03 11.77 -3.24
CA LYS A 59 13.62 12.97 -4.00
C LYS A 59 12.11 13.08 -4.20
N MET A 60 11.34 12.08 -3.77
CA MET A 60 9.89 12.09 -3.93
C MET A 60 9.25 13.11 -2.97
N PRO A 61 8.33 13.96 -3.45
CA PRO A 61 7.58 14.84 -2.54
C PRO A 61 6.72 13.99 -1.59
N ILE A 62 6.43 14.53 -0.41
CA ILE A 62 5.42 13.95 0.48
C ILE A 62 4.06 14.21 -0.15
N LEU A 63 3.36 13.14 -0.55
CA LEU A 63 2.01 13.23 -1.08
C LEU A 63 1.00 13.02 0.06
N THR A 64 -0.03 13.86 0.14
CA THR A 64 -1.11 13.73 1.13
C THR A 64 -2.09 12.61 0.73
N THR A 65 -2.71 11.95 1.70
CA THR A 65 -3.78 10.97 1.48
C THR A 65 -5.16 11.60 1.29
N GLU A 66 -5.31 12.91 1.49
CA GLU A 66 -6.60 13.63 1.44
C GLU A 66 -7.33 13.52 0.10
N ARG A 67 -6.64 13.15 -0.98
CA ARG A 67 -7.25 12.99 -2.32
C ARG A 67 -7.70 11.55 -2.61
N LEU A 68 -7.48 10.60 -1.69
CA LEU A 68 -8.00 9.23 -1.81
C LEU A 68 -9.49 9.23 -1.42
N LYS A 69 -10.35 8.87 -2.36
CA LYS A 69 -11.81 9.04 -2.21
C LYS A 69 -12.56 7.75 -1.89
N THR A 70 -12.05 6.63 -2.37
CA THR A 70 -12.75 5.35 -2.31
C THR A 70 -11.90 4.30 -1.62
N GLU A 71 -12.53 3.32 -0.99
CA GLU A 71 -11.82 2.23 -0.30
C GLU A 71 -10.84 1.48 -1.25
N PRO A 72 -11.17 1.20 -2.53
CA PRO A 72 -10.19 0.67 -3.48
C PRO A 72 -8.97 1.59 -3.73
N GLU A 73 -9.13 2.91 -3.69
CA GLU A 73 -8.01 3.86 -3.78
C GLU A 73 -7.12 3.79 -2.54
N TRP A 74 -7.72 3.76 -1.34
CA TRP A 74 -6.99 3.59 -0.08
C TRP A 74 -6.18 2.29 -0.06
N ARG A 75 -6.81 1.17 -0.44
CA ARG A 75 -6.14 -0.13 -0.57
C ARG A 75 -5.01 -0.10 -1.58
N ARG A 76 -5.22 0.50 -2.76
CA ARG A 76 -4.15 0.62 -3.77
C ARG A 76 -2.99 1.46 -3.25
N ALA A 77 -3.25 2.58 -2.58
CA ALA A 77 -2.21 3.40 -1.97
C ALA A 77 -1.44 2.61 -0.89
N TYR A 78 -2.11 1.78 -0.09
CA TYR A 78 -1.47 0.89 0.88
C TYR A 78 -0.51 -0.09 0.20
N VAL A 79 -0.97 -0.79 -0.85
CA VAL A 79 -0.13 -1.70 -1.65
C VAL A 79 1.12 -0.97 -2.16
N LEU A 80 0.94 0.19 -2.81
CA LEU A 80 2.06 0.95 -3.38
C LEU A 80 3.11 1.32 -2.33
N LEU A 81 2.68 1.87 -1.19
CA LEU A 81 3.59 2.29 -0.12
C LEU A 81 4.20 1.12 0.64
N ALA A 82 3.49 0.00 0.81
CA ALA A 82 4.02 -1.22 1.41
C ALA A 82 5.14 -1.83 0.55
N PHE A 83 4.95 -1.92 -0.78
CA PHE A 83 5.99 -2.38 -1.70
C PHE A 83 7.20 -1.43 -1.71
N MET A 84 6.96 -0.11 -1.74
CA MET A 84 8.04 0.88 -1.66
C MET A 84 8.80 0.80 -0.32
N LEU A 85 8.10 0.66 0.81
CA LEU A 85 8.71 0.51 2.13
C LEU A 85 9.62 -0.71 2.16
N HIS A 86 9.09 -1.87 1.79
CA HIS A 86 9.83 -3.13 1.85
C HIS A 86 11.07 -3.08 0.95
N ALA A 87 10.92 -2.56 -0.27
CA ALA A 87 12.03 -2.40 -1.19
C ALA A 87 13.03 -1.33 -0.75
N TYR A 88 12.60 -0.26 -0.08
CA TYR A 88 13.52 0.75 0.45
C TYR A 88 14.39 0.20 1.58
N ILE A 89 13.78 -0.55 2.50
CA ILE A 89 14.48 -1.21 3.61
C ILE A 89 15.50 -2.18 3.04
N TRP A 90 15.07 -3.16 2.26
CA TRP A 90 15.92 -4.31 1.91
C TRP A 90 16.67 -4.20 0.58
N GLY A 91 16.33 -3.21 -0.25
CA GLY A 91 16.82 -3.11 -1.63
C GLY A 91 18.17 -2.41 -1.82
N GLY A 92 18.91 -2.12 -0.74
CA GLY A 92 20.28 -1.60 -0.81
C GLY A 92 21.28 -2.61 -0.27
N ASP A 93 22.55 -2.23 -0.25
CA ASP A 93 23.64 -3.11 0.21
C ASP A 93 23.49 -3.56 1.67
N ALA A 94 22.87 -2.70 2.50
CA ALA A 94 22.46 -2.99 3.86
C ALA A 94 21.03 -2.49 4.11
N PRO A 95 20.30 -3.10 5.06
CA PRO A 95 18.96 -2.66 5.44
C PRO A 95 18.92 -1.20 5.87
N ALA A 96 17.94 -0.43 5.38
CA ALA A 96 17.75 0.95 5.83
C ALA A 96 17.02 1.00 7.19
N GLU A 97 17.58 1.72 8.15
CA GLU A 97 16.99 1.90 9.49
C GLU A 97 16.08 3.13 9.59
N ILE A 98 16.22 4.08 8.67
CA ILE A 98 15.44 5.33 8.64
C ILE A 98 14.64 5.38 7.35
N ILE A 99 13.32 5.48 7.48
CA ILE A 99 12.40 5.57 6.34
C ILE A 99 12.16 7.04 6.00
N PRO A 100 12.26 7.43 4.72
CA PRO A 100 12.03 8.81 4.30
C PRO A 100 10.58 9.22 4.53
N LYS A 101 10.37 10.50 4.84
CA LYS A 101 9.05 11.10 5.12
C LYS A 101 8.06 10.91 3.97
N SER A 102 8.57 10.83 2.73
CA SER A 102 7.78 10.60 1.52
C SER A 102 7.06 9.24 1.50
N ILE A 103 7.51 8.27 2.30
CA ILE A 103 6.83 7.01 2.57
C ILE A 103 6.17 7.01 3.94
N SER A 104 6.92 7.35 4.99
CA SER A 104 6.47 7.09 6.36
C SER A 104 5.23 7.89 6.76
N ILE A 105 5.12 9.15 6.35
CA ILE A 105 3.95 10.00 6.67
C ILE A 105 2.66 9.45 6.03
N PRO A 106 2.56 9.29 4.70
CA PRO A 106 1.33 8.78 4.10
C PRO A 106 1.04 7.32 4.51
N LEU A 107 2.07 6.49 4.72
CA LEU A 107 1.86 5.12 5.17
C LEU A 107 1.25 5.06 6.57
N LEU A 108 1.67 5.92 7.50
CA LEU A 108 1.07 6.01 8.83
C LEU A 108 -0.41 6.41 8.76
N GLN A 109 -0.75 7.35 7.88
CA GLN A 109 -2.14 7.78 7.66
C GLN A 109 -3.01 6.66 7.10
N ILE A 110 -2.50 5.92 6.10
CA ILE A 110 -3.20 4.78 5.49
C ILE A 110 -3.33 3.61 6.48
N ALA A 111 -2.27 3.32 7.23
CA ALA A 111 -2.27 2.29 8.25
C ALA A 111 -3.32 2.58 9.34
N ALA A 112 -3.41 3.84 9.78
CA ALA A 112 -4.45 4.27 10.70
C ALA A 112 -5.87 4.16 10.10
N HIS A 113 -6.05 4.50 8.82
CA HIS A 113 -7.34 4.37 8.12
C HIS A 113 -7.83 2.92 8.04
N HIS A 114 -6.92 1.96 7.81
CA HIS A 114 -7.26 0.54 7.73
C HIS A 114 -7.16 -0.20 9.07
N GLU A 115 -6.80 0.47 10.17
CA GLU A 115 -6.53 -0.14 11.48
C GLU A 115 -5.46 -1.25 11.40
N LEU A 116 -4.46 -1.06 10.54
CA LEU A 116 -3.34 -1.98 10.31
C LEU A 116 -2.03 -1.38 10.81
N PRO A 117 -1.02 -2.23 11.12
CA PRO A 117 0.33 -1.72 11.36
C PRO A 117 0.96 -1.16 10.07
N PRO A 118 1.82 -0.12 10.15
CA PRO A 118 2.47 0.52 8.99
C PRO A 118 3.66 -0.30 8.48
N VAL A 119 3.43 -1.58 8.20
CA VAL A 119 4.39 -2.54 7.66
C VAL A 119 3.79 -3.27 6.46
N ALA A 120 4.63 -3.97 5.71
CA ALA A 120 4.13 -4.87 4.68
C ALA A 120 3.42 -6.05 5.34
N THR A 121 2.10 -6.13 5.15
CA THR A 121 1.23 -7.19 5.69
C THR A 121 0.74 -8.08 4.56
N TYR A 122 0.17 -9.24 4.90
CA TYR A 122 -0.46 -10.12 3.93
C TYR A 122 -1.58 -9.42 3.13
N SER A 123 -2.32 -8.51 3.76
CA SER A 123 -3.36 -7.72 3.10
C SER A 123 -2.85 -6.67 2.12
N SER A 124 -1.54 -6.33 2.16
CA SER A 124 -0.92 -5.42 1.19
C SER A 124 -0.18 -6.14 0.07
N LEU A 125 0.26 -7.38 0.30
CA LEU A 125 1.12 -8.11 -0.63
C LEU A 125 0.39 -9.23 -1.39
N CYS A 126 -0.75 -9.69 -0.88
CA CYS A 126 -1.44 -10.87 -1.41
C CYS A 126 -2.94 -10.71 -1.61
N LEU A 127 -3.65 -10.07 -0.66
CA LEU A 127 -5.10 -9.86 -0.73
C LEU A 127 -5.48 -8.53 -1.38
#